data_AF-A0A0C3P340-F1
#
_entry.id   AF-A0A0C3P340-F1
#
_cell.length_a   1.000
_cell.length_b   1.000
_cell.length_c   1.000
_cell.angle_alpha   90.00
_cell.angle_beta   90.00
_cell.angle_gamma   90.00
#
_symmetry.space_group_name_H-M   'P 1'
#
loop_
_entity.id
_entity.type
_entity.pdbx_description
1 polymer ?
#
loop_
_entity_poly.entity_id
_entity_poly.type
_entity_poly.pdbx_seq_one_letter_code
_entity_poly.pdbx_strand_id
1 'polypeptide(L)'
;MQHGITSLQEFRKQDPMRLEMLLNRRPPFGHQVLAIVNQFPQYYIEVEEIGTTHSDGSSPVEVELAVTCGLLDDSDTGAGLPKKSKSKYKDMTQILTVSSDLDYVDFRRTPTKGLKTPKTFVITAQLTKPSQSVLVQVSSETIAGITITQSYKPNIPSTAYPTVITRPQNAQVDSL
;
A
#
# COMPACT_ATOMS: atom_id res chain seq x y z
N MET A 1 -10.50 -12.47 18.14
CA MET A 1 -9.23 -11.70 18.19
C MET A 1 -8.79 -11.54 19.64
N GLN A 2 -8.36 -12.62 20.31
CA GLN A 2 -8.39 -12.68 21.79
C GLN A 2 -7.11 -12.21 22.49
N HIS A 3 -6.04 -11.85 21.74
CA HIS A 3 -4.73 -11.52 22.33
C HIS A 3 -4.03 -10.28 21.72
N GLY A 4 -4.75 -9.48 20.92
CA GLY A 4 -4.28 -8.17 20.45
C GLY A 4 -3.17 -8.18 19.39
N ILE A 5 -2.88 -9.32 18.76
CA ILE A 5 -1.94 -9.41 17.63
C ILE A 5 -2.77 -9.58 16.36
N THR A 6 -2.78 -8.56 15.50
CA THR A 6 -3.60 -8.52 14.27
C THR A 6 -2.77 -8.34 13.00
N SER A 7 -1.49 -7.99 13.13
CA SER A 7 -0.57 -7.84 11.99
C SER A 7 0.75 -8.60 12.17
N LEU A 8 1.42 -8.93 11.07
CA LEU A 8 2.77 -9.52 11.12
C LEU A 8 3.79 -8.55 11.72
N GLN A 9 3.57 -7.23 11.60
CA GLN A 9 4.43 -6.23 12.23
C GLN A 9 4.34 -6.26 13.76
N GLU A 10 3.13 -6.41 14.31
CA GLU A 10 2.94 -6.66 15.74
C GLU A 10 3.49 -8.02 16.16
N PHE A 11 3.31 -9.04 15.32
CA PHE A 11 3.79 -10.40 15.57
C PHE A 11 5.32 -10.44 15.73
N ARG A 12 6.06 -9.74 14.88
CA ARG A 12 7.54 -9.64 14.95
C ARG A 12 8.05 -9.08 16.27
N LYS A 13 7.26 -8.24 16.94
CA LYS A 13 7.61 -7.57 18.20
C LYS A 13 7.27 -8.42 19.44
N GLN A 14 6.72 -9.62 19.25
CA GLN A 14 6.32 -10.47 20.38
C GLN A 14 7.51 -11.20 20.99
N ASP A 15 7.41 -11.43 22.30
CA ASP A 15 8.32 -12.31 23.01
C ASP A 15 8.09 -13.80 22.61
N PRO A 16 9.14 -14.57 22.29
CA PRO A 16 9.01 -15.98 21.92
C PRO A 16 8.28 -16.84 22.97
N MET A 17 8.54 -16.64 24.26
CA MET A 17 7.91 -17.41 25.34
C MET A 17 6.42 -17.06 25.46
N ARG A 18 6.06 -15.78 25.28
CA ARG A 18 4.67 -15.34 25.19
C ARG A 18 3.95 -16.03 24.04
N LEU A 19 4.57 -16.14 22.86
CA LEU A 19 3.97 -16.84 21.71
C LEU A 19 3.74 -18.33 22.01
N GLU A 20 4.69 -18.98 22.67
CA GLU A 20 4.57 -20.38 23.09
C GLU A 20 3.43 -20.59 24.07
N MET A 21 3.30 -19.70 25.07
CA MET A 21 2.20 -19.73 26.04
C MET A 21 0.84 -19.49 25.38
N LEU A 22 0.73 -18.48 24.52
CA LEU A 22 -0.53 -18.15 23.82
C LEU A 22 -0.99 -19.25 22.87
N LEU A 23 -0.05 -19.95 22.24
CA LEU A 23 -0.33 -20.98 21.25
C LEU A 23 -0.28 -22.41 21.83
N ASN A 24 -0.05 -22.54 23.15
CA ASN A 24 0.14 -23.81 23.85
C ASN A 24 1.16 -24.72 23.16
N ARG A 25 2.30 -24.15 22.76
CA ARG A 25 3.44 -24.84 22.14
C ARG A 25 4.61 -24.86 23.11
N ARG A 26 5.52 -25.82 22.91
CA ARG A 26 6.74 -25.94 23.71
C ARG A 26 7.91 -25.22 23.02
N PRO A 27 8.91 -24.76 23.77
CA PRO A 27 10.17 -24.32 23.20
C PRO A 27 10.73 -25.37 22.21
N PRO A 28 11.37 -24.95 21.10
CA PRO A 28 11.71 -23.57 20.71
C PRO A 28 10.73 -22.96 19.67
N PHE A 29 9.43 -23.30 19.73
CA PHE A 29 8.46 -22.90 18.71
C PHE A 29 8.38 -21.39 18.46
N GLY A 30 8.37 -20.56 19.52
CA GLY A 30 8.24 -19.11 19.38
C GLY A 30 9.41 -18.51 18.59
N HIS A 31 10.62 -18.99 18.87
CA HIS A 31 11.85 -18.58 18.17
C HIS A 31 11.81 -18.98 16.69
N GLN A 32 11.34 -20.18 16.38
CA GLN A 32 11.25 -20.67 15.00
C GLN A 32 10.27 -19.83 14.17
N VAL A 33 9.10 -19.52 14.72
CA VAL A 33 8.10 -18.74 13.97
C VAL A 33 8.56 -17.30 13.78
N LEU A 34 9.17 -16.67 14.79
CA LEU A 34 9.75 -15.33 14.64
C LEU A 34 10.87 -15.31 13.60
N ALA A 35 11.75 -16.32 13.58
CA ALA A 35 12.80 -16.44 12.57
C ALA A 35 12.23 -16.57 11.14
N ILE A 36 11.07 -17.21 10.96
CA ILE A 36 10.38 -17.28 9.65
C ILE A 36 9.79 -15.92 9.29
N VAL A 37 9.05 -15.28 10.21
CA VAL A 37 8.38 -13.99 9.94
C VAL A 37 9.38 -12.85 9.69
N ASN A 38 10.56 -12.91 10.32
CA ASN A 38 11.65 -11.95 10.07
C ASN A 38 12.27 -12.10 8.68
N GLN A 39 12.10 -13.24 8.00
CA GLN A 39 12.56 -13.41 6.60
C GLN A 39 11.59 -12.81 5.57
N PHE A 40 10.37 -12.44 5.98
CA PHE A 40 9.40 -11.86 5.05
C PHE A 40 9.78 -10.41 4.71
N PRO A 41 9.61 -9.99 3.45
CA PRO A 41 9.93 -8.63 3.04
C PRO A 41 9.10 -7.62 3.84
N GLN A 42 9.75 -6.52 4.18
CA GLN A 42 9.13 -5.39 4.87
C GLN A 42 9.16 -4.21 3.92
N TYR A 43 8.00 -3.82 3.40
CA TYR A 43 7.90 -2.75 2.42
C TYR A 43 7.75 -1.39 3.11
N TYR A 44 8.07 -0.33 2.37
CA TYR A 44 7.62 1.03 2.66
C TYR A 44 7.13 1.71 1.38
N ILE A 45 6.27 2.72 1.54
CA ILE A 45 5.75 3.56 0.46
C ILE A 45 5.88 5.01 0.89
N GLU A 46 6.38 5.86 0.00
CA GLU A 46 6.36 7.31 0.10
C GLU A 46 5.62 7.84 -1.14
N VAL A 47 4.75 8.84 -0.92
CA VAL A 47 3.98 9.48 -1.98
C VAL A 47 4.16 10.98 -1.84
N GLU A 48 4.63 11.60 -2.92
CA GLU A 48 4.84 13.05 -3.01
C GLU A 48 4.03 13.60 -4.19
N GLU A 49 3.27 14.67 -3.96
CA GLU A 49 2.63 15.42 -5.05
C GLU A 49 3.67 16.28 -5.75
N ILE A 50 3.80 16.09 -7.05
CA ILE A 50 4.74 16.82 -7.89
C ILE A 50 4.05 17.76 -8.87
N GLY A 51 2.74 17.63 -9.05
CA GLY A 51 1.96 18.49 -9.94
C GLY A 51 0.46 18.31 -9.76
N THR A 52 -0.28 19.37 -10.05
CA THR A 52 -1.75 19.37 -10.03
C THR A 52 -2.27 20.24 -11.17
N THR A 53 -3.20 19.70 -11.97
CA THR A 53 -3.88 20.40 -13.07
C THR A 53 -5.39 20.32 -12.86
N HIS A 54 -6.08 21.45 -13.01
CA HIS A 54 -7.55 21.53 -12.89
C HIS A 54 -8.12 22.56 -13.85
N SER A 55 -9.40 22.43 -14.18
CA SER A 55 -10.07 23.17 -15.26
C SER A 55 -11.30 23.93 -14.75
N ASP A 56 -11.14 24.70 -13.67
CA ASP A 56 -12.19 25.54 -13.06
C ASP A 56 -13.53 24.79 -12.85
N GLY A 57 -13.45 23.50 -12.49
CA GLY A 57 -14.63 22.68 -12.22
C GLY A 57 -15.36 22.14 -13.45
N SER A 58 -14.72 22.10 -14.63
CA SER A 58 -15.30 21.52 -15.85
C SER A 58 -14.85 20.08 -16.13
N SER A 59 -13.63 19.69 -15.71
CA SER A 59 -13.06 18.35 -15.88
C SER A 59 -12.52 17.81 -14.56
N PRO A 60 -12.24 16.50 -14.46
CA PRO A 60 -11.55 15.93 -13.32
C PRO A 60 -10.24 16.67 -13.04
N VAL A 61 -9.88 16.74 -11.77
CA VAL A 61 -8.60 17.25 -11.31
C VAL A 61 -7.55 16.17 -11.56
N GLU A 62 -6.46 16.52 -12.22
CA GLU A 62 -5.31 15.63 -12.43
C GLU A 62 -4.25 15.91 -11.37
N VAL A 63 -3.82 14.87 -10.68
CA VAL A 63 -2.77 14.95 -9.66
C VAL A 63 -1.63 14.03 -10.07
N GLU A 64 -0.46 14.61 -10.25
CA GLU A 64 0.78 13.88 -10.51
C GLU A 64 1.48 13.55 -9.20
N LEU A 65 1.74 12.26 -9.00
CA LEU A 65 2.36 11.75 -7.78
C LEU A 65 3.65 11.02 -8.13
N ALA A 66 4.74 11.38 -7.44
CA ALA A 66 5.93 10.55 -7.36
C ALA A 66 5.73 9.51 -6.26
N VAL A 67 5.64 8.24 -6.65
CA VAL A 67 5.50 7.10 -5.75
C VAL A 67 6.87 6.42 -5.62
N THR A 68 7.41 6.43 -4.41
CA THR A 68 8.63 5.71 -4.05
C THR A 68 8.28 4.49 -3.22
N CYS A 69 8.83 3.34 -3.57
CA CYS A 69 8.64 2.10 -2.80
C CYS A 69 9.93 1.30 -2.73
N GLY A 70 10.11 0.63 -1.59
CA GLY A 70 11.33 -0.12 -1.30
C GLY A 70 11.13 -1.16 -0.20
N LEU A 71 12.22 -1.84 0.15
CA LEU A 71 12.31 -2.69 1.32
C LEU A 71 12.98 -1.92 2.47
N LEU A 72 12.49 -2.09 3.69
CA LEU A 72 13.20 -1.66 4.90
C LEU A 72 14.46 -2.52 5.06
N ASP A 73 15.58 -1.89 5.39
CA ASP A 73 16.86 -2.58 5.57
C ASP A 73 16.83 -3.54 6.77
N ASP A 74 17.45 -4.71 6.58
CA ASP A 74 17.54 -5.81 7.53
C ASP A 74 18.64 -5.59 8.59
N SER A 75 19.17 -4.36 8.72
CA SER A 75 20.41 -4.05 9.45
C SER A 75 20.33 -4.21 10.97
N ASP A 76 19.16 -4.55 11.52
CA ASP A 76 18.94 -4.66 12.97
C ASP A 76 18.75 -6.11 13.47
N THR A 77 18.87 -7.13 12.61
CA THR A 77 18.80 -8.53 13.05
C THR A 77 20.17 -9.08 13.45
N GLY A 78 20.68 -8.55 14.55
CA GLY A 78 21.82 -9.11 15.28
C GLY A 78 21.50 -10.48 15.89
N ALA A 79 21.56 -11.54 15.08
CA ALA A 79 21.80 -12.91 15.54
C ALA A 79 22.10 -13.78 14.31
N GLY A 80 23.38 -14.10 14.11
CA GLY A 80 23.78 -15.05 13.08
C GLY A 80 23.14 -16.40 13.31
N LEU A 81 22.46 -16.94 12.29
CA LEU A 81 22.19 -18.36 11.99
C LEU A 81 21.59 -18.45 10.56
N PRO A 82 21.65 -19.61 9.87
CA PRO A 82 22.35 -19.68 8.60
C PRO A 82 21.45 -19.75 7.36
N LYS A 83 22.07 -19.34 6.24
CA LYS A 83 21.86 -19.80 4.85
C LYS A 83 20.44 -19.65 4.28
N LYS A 84 20.31 -18.59 3.47
CA LYS A 84 19.55 -18.49 2.20
C LYS A 84 18.78 -19.77 1.87
N SER A 85 17.52 -19.85 2.32
CA SER A 85 16.54 -20.66 1.60
C SER A 85 16.50 -20.09 0.19
N LYS A 86 17.05 -20.83 -0.77
CA LYS A 86 16.90 -20.52 -2.20
C LYS A 86 15.42 -20.74 -2.51
N SER A 87 14.58 -19.73 -2.25
CA SER A 87 13.26 -19.68 -2.87
C SER A 87 13.50 -19.76 -4.38
N LYS A 88 13.11 -20.91 -4.97
CA LYS A 88 13.14 -21.14 -6.42
C LYS A 88 12.17 -20.21 -7.14
N TYR A 89 11.25 -19.60 -6.42
CA TYR A 89 10.33 -18.61 -6.94
C TYR A 89 11.03 -17.25 -6.95
N LYS A 90 11.04 -16.61 -8.11
CA LYS A 90 11.35 -15.19 -8.19
C LYS A 90 10.22 -14.49 -7.46
N ASP A 91 10.39 -14.20 -6.18
CA ASP A 91 9.39 -13.43 -5.43
C ASP A 91 9.18 -12.10 -6.17
N MET A 92 7.92 -11.85 -6.51
CA MET A 92 7.48 -10.64 -7.18
C MET A 92 6.63 -9.85 -6.21
N THR A 93 6.72 -8.53 -6.35
CA THR A 93 5.94 -7.55 -5.63
C THR A 93 5.05 -6.83 -6.63
N GLN A 94 3.78 -6.68 -6.26
CA GLN A 94 2.79 -5.91 -6.99
C GLN A 94 2.64 -4.55 -6.33
N ILE A 95 2.52 -3.51 -7.16
CA ILE A 95 2.26 -2.14 -6.74
C ILE A 95 1.01 -1.73 -7.48
N LEU A 96 -0.10 -1.59 -6.77
CA LEU A 96 -1.40 -1.24 -7.32
C LEU A 96 -1.77 0.15 -6.81
N THR A 97 -2.14 1.04 -7.72
CA THR A 97 -2.68 2.36 -7.37
C THR A 97 -4.12 2.47 -7.85
N VAL A 98 -5.00 2.86 -6.94
CA VAL A 98 -6.43 3.06 -7.19
C VAL A 98 -6.91 4.35 -6.54
N SER A 99 -8.06 4.87 -6.96
CA SER A 99 -8.79 5.89 -6.19
C SER A 99 -9.42 5.26 -4.93
N SER A 100 -9.89 6.09 -4.00
CA SER A 100 -10.71 5.64 -2.86
C SER A 100 -12.03 4.99 -3.28
N ASP A 101 -12.47 5.25 -4.51
CA ASP A 101 -13.66 4.65 -5.12
C ASP A 101 -13.30 3.35 -5.89
N LEU A 102 -12.05 2.89 -5.77
CA LEU A 102 -11.47 1.71 -6.40
C LEU A 102 -11.30 1.81 -7.92
N ASP A 103 -11.33 3.03 -8.47
CA ASP A 103 -10.99 3.25 -9.88
C ASP A 103 -9.51 2.98 -10.11
N TYR A 104 -9.20 2.23 -11.17
CA TYR A 104 -7.83 1.93 -11.54
C TYR A 104 -7.04 3.19 -11.91
N VAL A 105 -5.81 3.32 -11.39
CA VAL A 105 -4.87 4.40 -11.76
C VAL A 105 -3.61 3.82 -12.41
N ASP A 106 -2.90 2.93 -11.71
CA ASP A 106 -1.65 2.33 -12.22
C ASP A 106 -1.42 0.94 -11.62
N PHE A 107 -0.71 0.09 -12.34
CA PHE A 107 -0.26 -1.21 -11.84
C PHE A 107 1.14 -1.52 -12.31
N ARG A 108 1.99 -1.91 -11.36
CA ARG A 108 3.36 -2.33 -11.64
C ARG A 108 3.70 -3.61 -10.94
N ARG A 109 4.59 -4.36 -11.57
CA ARG A 109 5.13 -5.60 -11.03
C ARG A 109 6.65 -5.54 -11.07
N THR A 110 7.30 -5.81 -9.94
CA THR A 110 8.76 -5.75 -9.82
C THR A 110 9.26 -6.96 -9.02
N PRO A 111 10.39 -7.59 -9.39
CA PRO A 111 11.02 -8.59 -8.53
C PRO A 111 11.30 -8.00 -7.15
N THR A 112 10.92 -8.68 -6.07
CA THR A 112 11.06 -8.17 -4.69
C THR A 112 12.49 -7.75 -4.38
N LYS A 113 13.48 -8.50 -4.89
CA LYS A 113 14.91 -8.14 -4.74
C LYS A 113 15.30 -6.82 -5.41
N GLY A 114 14.58 -6.43 -6.45
CA GLY A 114 14.76 -5.15 -7.14
C GLY A 114 14.24 -3.95 -6.36
N LEU A 115 13.57 -4.16 -5.22
CA LEU A 115 13.13 -3.11 -4.29
C LEU A 115 14.11 -2.91 -3.12
N LYS A 116 15.24 -3.62 -3.10
CA LYS A 116 16.34 -3.31 -2.16
C LYS A 116 16.92 -1.93 -2.41
N THR A 117 16.99 -1.54 -3.69
CA THR A 117 17.17 -0.15 -4.07
C THR A 117 15.78 0.42 -4.27
N PRO A 118 15.42 1.52 -3.56
CA PRO A 118 14.12 2.14 -3.72
C PRO A 118 13.85 2.50 -5.19
N LYS A 119 12.61 2.33 -5.62
CA LYS A 119 12.16 2.70 -6.96
C LYS A 119 11.15 3.81 -6.86
N THR A 120 11.38 4.87 -7.63
CA THR A 120 10.46 5.99 -7.79
C THR A 120 9.87 5.98 -9.17
N PHE A 121 8.58 6.28 -9.26
CA PHE A 121 7.91 6.47 -10.53
C PHE A 121 6.76 7.46 -10.41
N VAL A 122 6.43 8.10 -11.54
CA VAL A 122 5.33 9.05 -11.62
C VAL A 122 4.06 8.34 -12.09
N ILE A 123 2.94 8.71 -11.47
CA ILE A 123 1.58 8.38 -11.90
C ILE A 123 0.76 9.67 -12.00
N THR A 124 -0.32 9.63 -12.78
CA THR A 124 -1.31 10.71 -12.85
C THR A 124 -2.68 10.14 -12.48
N ALA A 125 -3.29 10.66 -11.43
CA ALA A 125 -4.62 10.26 -10.98
C ALA A 125 -5.66 11.32 -11.34
N GLN A 126 -6.81 10.88 -11.86
CA GLN A 126 -7.96 11.76 -12.12
C GLN A 126 -8.95 11.67 -10.97
N LEU A 127 -9.26 12.81 -10.36
CA LEU A 127 -10.16 12.91 -9.22
C LEU A 127 -11.36 13.78 -9.58
N THR A 128 -12.55 13.23 -9.40
CA THR A 128 -13.83 13.86 -9.75
C THR A 128 -14.51 14.47 -8.53
N LYS A 129 -14.10 14.10 -7.31
CA LYS A 129 -14.71 14.59 -6.07
C LYS A 129 -13.64 15.06 -5.09
N PRO A 130 -13.89 16.14 -4.32
CA PRO A 130 -12.97 16.60 -3.27
C PRO A 130 -12.74 15.57 -2.15
N SER A 131 -13.65 14.61 -2.00
CA SER A 131 -13.55 13.54 -1.01
C SER A 131 -12.60 12.41 -1.43
N GLN A 132 -12.28 12.30 -2.72
CA GLN A 132 -11.46 11.21 -3.21
C GLN A 132 -10.00 11.32 -2.76
N SER A 133 -9.38 10.17 -2.56
CA SER A 133 -7.95 10.03 -2.30
C SER A 133 -7.34 9.00 -3.25
N VAL A 134 -6.04 9.03 -3.45
CA VAL A 134 -5.28 7.99 -4.16
C VAL A 134 -4.74 6.99 -3.15
N LEU A 135 -4.91 5.70 -3.39
CA LEU A 135 -4.44 4.60 -2.55
C LEU A 135 -3.37 3.83 -3.31
N VAL A 136 -2.15 3.83 -2.79
CA VAL A 136 -1.04 3.01 -3.30
C VAL A 136 -0.88 1.79 -2.41
N GLN A 137 -0.92 0.60 -2.98
CA GLN A 137 -0.80 -0.67 -2.28
C GLN A 137 0.43 -1.42 -2.77
N VAL A 138 1.23 -1.95 -1.85
CA VAL A 138 2.38 -2.81 -2.15
C VAL A 138 2.18 -4.15 -1.49
N SER A 139 2.18 -5.23 -2.27
CA SER A 139 1.91 -6.59 -1.82
C SER A 139 2.87 -7.61 -2.44
N SER A 140 3.10 -8.71 -1.71
CA SER A 140 3.78 -9.89 -2.26
C SER A 140 2.77 -10.79 -2.97
N GLU A 141 3.19 -11.41 -4.08
CA GLU A 141 2.37 -12.42 -4.76
C GLU A 141 2.31 -13.77 -4.03
N THR A 142 3.26 -14.04 -3.14
CA THR A 142 3.44 -15.35 -2.50
C THR A 142 3.20 -15.33 -0.99
N ILE A 143 3.24 -14.14 -0.37
CA ILE A 143 3.12 -13.97 1.09
C ILE A 143 1.94 -13.06 1.39
N ALA A 144 0.93 -13.62 2.07
CA ALA A 144 -0.21 -12.86 2.57
C ALA A 144 0.13 -12.11 3.86
N GLY A 145 -0.65 -11.06 4.17
CA GLY A 145 -0.55 -10.34 5.45
C GLY A 145 0.62 -9.36 5.58
N ILE A 146 1.40 -9.15 4.52
CA ILE A 146 2.48 -8.15 4.47
C ILE A 146 2.18 -6.97 3.53
N THR A 147 0.96 -6.91 3.00
CA THR A 147 0.51 -5.78 2.19
C THR A 147 0.47 -4.51 3.02
N ILE A 148 1.02 -3.43 2.48
CA ILE A 148 0.89 -2.08 3.05
C ILE A 148 0.14 -1.19 2.08
N THR A 149 -0.53 -0.17 2.60
CA THR A 149 -1.29 0.81 1.82
C THR A 149 -0.97 2.21 2.31
N GLN A 150 -0.66 3.11 1.39
CA GLN A 150 -0.48 4.53 1.65
C GLN A 150 -1.61 5.29 0.94
N SER A 151 -2.29 6.18 1.68
CA SER A 151 -3.33 7.06 1.13
C SER A 151 -2.76 8.46 0.96
N TYR A 152 -2.99 9.05 -0.22
CA TYR A 152 -2.72 10.43 -0.52
C TYR A 152 -4.02 11.17 -0.79
N LYS A 153 -4.29 12.23 -0.02
CA LYS A 153 -5.43 13.10 -0.24
C LYS A 153 -4.94 14.49 -0.66
N PRO A 154 -5.21 14.94 -1.89
CA PRO A 154 -4.80 16.26 -2.33
C PRO A 154 -5.51 17.35 -1.53
N ASN A 155 -4.81 18.46 -1.30
CA ASN A 155 -5.37 19.64 -0.65
C ASN A 155 -5.79 20.68 -1.71
N ILE A 156 -6.88 20.38 -2.41
CA ILE A 156 -7.38 21.19 -3.53
C ILE A 156 -8.77 21.72 -3.18
N PRO A 157 -9.07 23.01 -3.44
CA PRO A 157 -10.40 23.58 -3.20
C PRO A 157 -11.49 22.80 -3.94
N SER A 158 -12.66 22.65 -3.30
CA SER A 158 -13.76 21.89 -3.90
C SER A 158 -14.28 22.47 -5.22
N THR A 159 -14.06 23.77 -5.46
CA THR A 159 -14.43 24.47 -6.70
C THR A 159 -13.62 24.05 -7.91
N ALA A 160 -12.45 23.43 -7.71
CA ALA A 160 -11.62 22.92 -8.80
C ALA A 160 -12.18 21.60 -9.39
N TYR A 161 -13.07 20.92 -8.66
CA TYR A 161 -13.62 19.64 -9.05
C TYR A 161 -14.90 19.82 -9.88
N PRO A 162 -15.20 18.86 -10.78
CA PRO A 162 -16.38 18.93 -11.60
C PRO A 162 -17.64 18.86 -10.73
N THR A 163 -18.55 19.82 -10.93
CA THR A 163 -19.87 19.76 -10.31
C THR A 163 -20.68 18.64 -10.95
N VAL A 164 -21.05 17.64 -10.16
CA VAL A 164 -21.97 16.58 -10.60
C VAL A 164 -23.30 17.24 -10.98
N ILE A 165 -23.74 17.04 -12.23
CA ILE A 165 -25.05 17.52 -12.68
C ILE A 165 -26.12 16.70 -11.96
N THR A 166 -26.73 17.29 -10.94
CA THR A 166 -27.81 16.66 -10.14
C THR A 166 -29.20 16.87 -10.74
N ARG A 167 -29.31 17.46 -11.93
CA ARG A 167 -30.61 17.66 -12.57
C ARG A 167 -31.20 16.32 -13.04
N PRO A 168 -32.46 16.00 -12.70
CA PRO A 168 -33.12 14.81 -13.19
C PRO A 168 -33.27 14.89 -14.72
N GLN A 169 -33.02 13.78 -15.41
CA GLN A 169 -33.08 13.67 -16.89
C GLN A 169 -34.47 14.01 -17.48
N ASN A 170 -35.50 14.14 -16.64
CA ASN A 170 -36.89 14.39 -17.05
C ASN A 170 -37.37 15.84 -16.83
N ALA A 171 -36.49 16.79 -16.54
CA ALA A 171 -36.89 18.20 -16.54
C ALA A 171 -37.15 18.65 -17.99
N GLN A 172 -38.40 18.48 -18.45
CA GLN A 172 -38.86 18.98 -19.74
C GLN A 172 -38.53 20.47 -19.85
N VAL A 173 -38.00 20.85 -21.00
CA VAL A 173 -37.79 22.24 -21.38
C VAL A 173 -39.17 22.81 -21.72
N ASP A 174 -39.78 23.52 -20.77
CA ASP A 174 -40.90 24.41 -21.09
C ASP A 174 -40.35 25.63 -21.83
N SER A 175 -40.40 25.56 -23.16
CA SER A 175 -40.18 26.69 -24.05
C SER A 175 -41.39 27.61 -24.04
N LEU A 176 -41.20 28.86 -23.62
CA LEU A 176 -42.09 30.00 -23.87
C LEU A 176 -41.85 30.58 -25.27
#